data_AF-A0A372NUS0-F1
#
_entry.id   AF-A0A372NUS0-F1
#
_cell.length_a   1.000
_cell.length_b   1.000
_cell.length_c   1.000
_cell.angle_alpha   90.00
_cell.angle_beta   90.00
_cell.angle_gamma   90.00
#
_symmetry.space_group_name_H-M   'P 1'
#
loop_
_entity.id
_entity.type
_entity.pdbx_description
1 polymer ?
#
loop_
_entity_poly.entity_id
_entity_poly.type
_entity_poly.pdbx_seq_one_letter_code
_entity_poly.pdbx_strand_id
1 'polypeptide(L)'
;MKLIKVVLACFVMFSAFNTNAQSTKPVFRSLTHVLYQVESGKIIIKQLFDIDSVGNTRLQCVWPRGISDTTYLLADEKVALLNSIFNDSKPLEDFVARRRLKAGEHFPGPYEYVKYVMPNGKTGELTFAAPLMADNFNRALDLFIFAGKSFRDGDVIENAELIRQAELSQKKITYLPKIEPPPTVKDLRF
;
A
#
# COMPACT_ATOMS: atom_id res chain seq x y z
N MET A 1 -16.79 -53.84 -20.46
CA MET A 1 -16.59 -53.17 -19.14
C MET A 1 -15.20 -52.59 -18.89
N LYS A 2 -14.11 -53.09 -19.49
CA LYS A 2 -12.75 -52.53 -19.28
C LYS A 2 -12.51 -51.16 -19.96
N LEU A 3 -13.10 -50.94 -21.14
CA LEU A 3 -12.93 -49.70 -21.93
C LEU A 3 -13.50 -48.45 -21.22
N ILE A 4 -14.66 -48.59 -20.55
CA ILE A 4 -15.33 -47.48 -19.84
C ILE A 4 -14.49 -46.99 -18.65
N LYS A 5 -13.78 -47.90 -17.96
CA LYS A 5 -12.90 -47.54 -16.84
C LYS A 5 -11.67 -46.74 -17.29
N VAL A 6 -11.18 -46.97 -18.51
CA VAL A 6 -10.03 -46.23 -19.08
C VAL A 6 -10.45 -44.81 -19.48
N VAL A 7 -11.63 -44.65 -20.11
CA VAL A 7 -12.15 -43.32 -20.50
C VAL A 7 -12.42 -42.45 -19.27
N LEU A 8 -12.96 -43.02 -18.20
CA LEU A 8 -13.22 -42.29 -16.96
C LEU A 8 -11.92 -41.82 -16.26
N ALA A 9 -10.85 -42.63 -16.32
CA ALA A 9 -9.55 -42.27 -15.77
C ALA A 9 -8.87 -41.11 -16.54
N CYS A 10 -9.05 -41.04 -17.86
CA CYS A 10 -8.54 -39.93 -18.67
C CYS A 10 -9.27 -38.61 -18.41
N PHE A 11 -10.59 -38.65 -18.13
CA PHE A 11 -11.37 -37.45 -17.86
C PHE A 11 -11.02 -36.80 -16.51
N VAL A 12 -10.72 -37.62 -15.49
CA VAL A 12 -10.28 -37.14 -14.16
C VAL A 12 -8.87 -36.53 -14.20
N MET A 13 -7.98 -37.04 -15.08
CA MET A 13 -6.64 -36.45 -15.24
C MET A 13 -6.64 -35.14 -16.03
N PHE A 14 -7.59 -34.91 -16.95
CA PHE A 14 -7.67 -33.64 -17.69
C PHE A 14 -8.16 -32.47 -16.82
N SER A 15 -9.04 -32.73 -15.86
CA SER A 15 -9.53 -31.71 -14.92
C SER A 15 -8.49 -31.24 -13.90
N ALA A 16 -7.36 -31.94 -13.75
CA ALA A 16 -6.33 -31.62 -12.77
C ALA A 16 -5.33 -30.54 -13.25
N PHE A 17 -5.40 -30.10 -14.51
CA PHE A 17 -4.46 -29.11 -15.08
C PHE A 17 -4.94 -27.65 -15.04
N ASN A 18 -6.16 -27.37 -14.59
CA ASN A 18 -6.61 -25.99 -14.36
C ASN A 18 -6.17 -25.51 -12.97
N THR A 19 -4.86 -25.57 -12.71
CA THR A 19 -4.31 -24.71 -11.66
C THR A 19 -4.36 -23.29 -12.23
N ASN A 20 -5.17 -22.42 -11.63
CA ASN A 20 -5.25 -21.00 -12.00
C ASN A 20 -3.91 -20.34 -11.65
N ALA A 21 -2.91 -20.51 -12.51
CA ALA A 21 -1.69 -19.75 -12.45
C ALA A 21 -2.04 -18.29 -12.74
N GLN A 22 -1.68 -17.39 -11.83
CA GLN A 22 -1.81 -15.96 -12.02
C GLN A 22 -1.17 -15.57 -13.36
N SER A 23 -1.94 -14.93 -14.25
CA SER A 23 -1.48 -14.62 -15.61
C SER A 23 -0.53 -13.43 -15.63
N THR A 24 -0.69 -12.52 -14.66
CA THR A 24 0.06 -11.26 -14.56
C THR A 24 0.93 -11.26 -13.31
N LYS A 25 2.26 -11.18 -13.48
CA LYS A 25 3.21 -11.12 -12.37
C LYS A 25 3.66 -9.68 -12.08
N PRO A 26 4.01 -9.36 -10.82
CA PRO A 26 4.66 -8.09 -10.49
C PRO A 26 5.95 -7.88 -11.29
N VAL A 27 6.16 -6.66 -11.80
CA VAL A 27 7.44 -6.28 -12.45
C VAL A 27 8.53 -5.91 -11.44
N PHE A 28 8.15 -5.73 -10.19
CA PHE A 28 9.04 -5.50 -9.05
C PHE A 28 9.30 -6.80 -8.29
N ARG A 29 10.43 -6.86 -7.59
CA ARG A 29 10.79 -7.96 -6.69
C ARG A 29 10.02 -7.88 -5.36
N SER A 30 9.85 -6.67 -4.85
CA SER A 30 9.09 -6.41 -3.62
C SER A 30 8.50 -5.01 -3.63
N LEU A 31 7.32 -4.85 -3.05
CA LEU A 31 6.66 -3.57 -2.81
C LEU A 31 6.15 -3.54 -1.37
N THR A 32 6.60 -2.56 -0.61
CA THR A 32 6.20 -2.29 0.78
C THR A 32 5.47 -0.97 0.84
N HIS A 33 4.35 -0.93 1.54
CA HIS A 33 3.59 0.28 1.82
C HIS A 33 3.23 0.36 3.29
N VAL A 34 3.33 1.56 3.83
CA VAL A 34 3.11 1.88 5.24
C VAL A 34 2.18 3.06 5.32
N LEU A 35 1.06 2.90 6.00
CA LEU A 35 0.22 4.02 6.42
C LEU A 35 0.49 4.29 7.90
N TYR A 36 0.85 5.52 8.21
CA TYR A 36 1.29 5.90 9.55
C TYR A 36 0.80 7.28 9.99
N GLN A 37 0.78 7.48 11.29
CA GLN A 37 0.51 8.77 11.92
C GLN A 37 1.73 9.24 12.70
N VAL A 38 1.83 10.55 12.92
CA VAL A 38 2.87 11.14 13.79
C VAL A 38 2.20 11.55 15.09
N GLU A 39 2.48 10.82 16.16
CA GLU A 39 1.93 11.07 17.50
C GLU A 39 3.08 11.46 18.44
N SER A 40 3.00 12.66 19.03
CA SER A 40 4.06 13.20 19.92
C SER A 40 5.48 13.12 19.31
N GLY A 41 5.59 13.35 17.99
CA GLY A 41 6.86 13.32 17.26
C GLY A 41 7.36 11.92 16.88
N LYS A 42 6.58 10.85 17.14
CA LYS A 42 6.92 9.46 16.79
C LYS A 42 6.03 8.95 15.68
N ILE A 43 6.60 8.18 14.74
CA ILE A 43 5.83 7.47 13.73
C ILE A 43 5.16 6.25 14.34
N ILE A 44 3.84 6.16 14.17
CA ILE A 44 3.00 5.04 14.58
C ILE A 44 2.42 4.39 13.33
N ILE A 45 2.87 3.18 13.02
CA ILE A 45 2.37 2.40 11.87
C ILE A 45 0.99 1.87 12.21
N LYS A 46 0.01 2.21 11.38
CA LYS A 46 -1.38 1.74 11.51
C LYS A 46 -1.72 0.66 10.49
N GLN A 47 -1.03 0.65 9.35
CA GLN A 47 -1.16 -0.37 8.34
C GLN A 47 0.18 -0.59 7.63
N LEU A 48 0.44 -1.84 7.31
CA LEU A 48 1.60 -2.27 6.56
C LEU A 48 1.15 -3.33 5.56
N PHE A 49 1.55 -3.21 4.31
CA PHE A 49 1.51 -4.36 3.41
C PHE A 49 2.82 -4.55 2.67
N ASP A 50 3.12 -5.81 2.39
CA ASP A 50 4.26 -6.26 1.61
C ASP A 50 3.78 -7.19 0.50
N ILE A 51 4.23 -6.94 -0.73
CA ILE A 51 3.94 -7.72 -1.93
C ILE A 51 5.24 -8.30 -2.46
N ASP A 52 5.29 -9.60 -2.67
CA ASP A 52 6.45 -10.29 -3.24
C ASP A 52 6.43 -10.34 -4.78
N SER A 53 7.46 -10.95 -5.37
CA SER A 53 7.63 -11.06 -6.83
C SER A 53 6.60 -11.96 -7.53
N VAL A 54 5.76 -12.67 -6.79
CA VAL A 54 4.68 -13.52 -7.33
C VAL A 54 3.30 -13.00 -6.93
N GLY A 55 3.22 -11.81 -6.32
CA GLY A 55 1.97 -11.16 -5.96
C GLY A 55 1.35 -11.65 -4.66
N ASN A 56 2.04 -12.48 -3.86
CA ASN A 56 1.58 -12.76 -2.50
C ASN A 56 1.70 -11.48 -1.69
N THR A 57 0.61 -11.14 -1.02
CA THR A 57 0.51 -9.93 -0.23
C THR A 57 0.25 -10.30 1.21
N ARG A 58 1.10 -9.81 2.11
CA ARG A 58 0.84 -9.81 3.55
C ARG A 58 0.34 -8.42 3.94
N LEU A 59 -0.78 -8.37 4.65
CA LEU A 59 -1.40 -7.14 5.14
C LEU A 59 -1.52 -7.21 6.66
N GLN A 60 -0.98 -6.21 7.34
CA GLN A 60 -1.14 -5.97 8.75
C GLN A 60 -1.93 -4.67 8.97
N CYS A 61 -3.01 -4.74 9.76
CA CYS A 61 -3.84 -3.59 10.09
C CYS A 61 -4.09 -3.52 11.59
N VAL A 62 -3.96 -2.32 12.16
CA VAL A 62 -4.35 -2.04 13.54
C VAL A 62 -5.88 -1.90 13.63
N TRP A 63 -6.50 -2.70 14.48
CA TRP A 63 -7.91 -2.65 14.84
C TRP A 63 -8.09 -2.32 16.33
N PRO A 64 -9.29 -1.89 16.78
CA PRO A 64 -9.55 -1.59 18.19
C PRO A 64 -9.32 -2.75 19.17
N ARG A 65 -9.19 -4.00 18.67
CA ARG A 65 -9.01 -5.21 19.49
C ARG A 65 -7.72 -5.97 19.17
N GLY A 66 -6.78 -5.35 18.45
CA GLY A 66 -5.50 -5.93 18.13
C GLY A 66 -5.09 -5.73 16.68
N ILE A 67 -4.06 -6.46 16.24
CA ILE A 67 -3.54 -6.40 14.88
C ILE A 67 -4.09 -7.58 14.08
N SER A 68 -4.72 -7.32 12.94
CA SER A 68 -5.03 -8.36 11.96
C SER A 68 -3.81 -8.57 11.06
N ASP A 69 -3.44 -9.83 10.81
CA ASP A 69 -2.36 -10.20 9.90
C ASP A 69 -2.91 -11.23 8.91
N THR A 70 -2.98 -10.88 7.63
CA THR A 70 -3.60 -11.71 6.60
C THR A 70 -2.70 -11.81 5.39
N THR A 71 -2.63 -12.99 4.78
CA THR A 71 -1.88 -13.20 3.53
C THR A 71 -2.82 -13.69 2.43
N TYR A 72 -2.71 -13.12 1.24
CA TYR A 72 -3.51 -13.49 0.07
C TYR A 72 -2.78 -13.18 -1.23
N LEU A 73 -3.20 -13.83 -2.31
CA LEU A 73 -2.69 -13.56 -3.66
C LEU A 73 -3.49 -12.42 -4.31
N LEU A 74 -2.81 -11.46 -4.94
CA LEU A 74 -3.49 -10.38 -5.66
C LEU A 74 -4.17 -10.87 -6.95
N ALA A 75 -5.29 -10.23 -7.29
CA ALA A 75 -5.91 -10.42 -8.60
C ALA A 75 -5.05 -9.81 -9.72
N ASP A 76 -5.10 -10.40 -10.91
CA ASP A 76 -4.31 -10.01 -12.08
C ASP A 76 -4.47 -8.51 -12.42
N GLU A 77 -5.70 -7.99 -12.34
CA GLU A 77 -6.01 -6.60 -12.63
C GLU A 77 -5.30 -5.64 -11.66
N LYS A 78 -5.08 -6.11 -10.42
CA LYS A 78 -4.39 -5.32 -9.40
C LYS A 78 -2.88 -5.34 -9.59
N VAL A 79 -2.32 -6.50 -9.93
CA VAL A 79 -0.92 -6.59 -10.32
C VAL A 79 -0.65 -5.71 -11.55
N ALA A 80 -1.53 -5.72 -12.54
CA ALA A 80 -1.42 -4.87 -13.72
C ALA A 80 -1.43 -3.37 -13.36
N LEU A 81 -2.31 -2.95 -12.45
CA LEU A 81 -2.37 -1.57 -11.98
C LEU A 81 -1.11 -1.17 -11.22
N LEU A 82 -0.61 -2.03 -10.32
CA LEU A 82 0.66 -1.79 -9.62
C LEU A 82 1.83 -1.69 -10.60
N ASN A 83 1.90 -2.57 -11.60
CA ASN A 83 2.94 -2.55 -12.64
C ASN A 83 2.94 -1.25 -13.45
N SER A 84 1.79 -0.56 -13.58
CA SER A 84 1.72 0.74 -14.27
C SER A 84 2.36 1.89 -13.47
N ILE A 85 2.50 1.73 -12.15
CA ILE A 85 3.03 2.74 -11.23
C ILE A 85 4.44 2.39 -10.77
N PHE A 86 4.64 1.17 -10.28
CA PHE A 86 5.86 0.68 -9.65
C PHE A 86 6.72 -0.07 -10.68
N ASN A 87 7.35 0.71 -11.55
CA ASN A 87 8.21 0.19 -12.62
C ASN A 87 9.44 1.09 -12.80
N ASP A 88 10.36 0.65 -13.66
CA ASP A 88 11.61 1.37 -13.91
C ASP A 88 11.48 2.53 -14.92
N SER A 89 10.29 2.76 -15.48
CA SER A 89 10.09 3.74 -16.55
C SER A 89 9.90 5.17 -16.04
N LYS A 90 9.37 5.34 -14.82
CA LYS A 90 8.97 6.64 -14.30
C LYS A 90 9.23 6.76 -12.78
N PRO A 91 9.87 7.83 -12.29
CA PRO A 91 10.03 8.10 -10.85
C PRO A 91 8.68 8.25 -10.13
N LEU A 92 8.64 7.90 -8.83
CA LEU A 92 7.41 8.01 -8.03
C LEU A 92 6.97 9.46 -7.84
N GLU A 93 7.93 10.38 -7.80
CA GLU A 93 7.74 11.81 -7.62
C GLU A 93 6.91 12.43 -8.74
N ASP A 94 6.97 11.85 -9.95
CA ASP A 94 6.19 12.31 -11.09
C ASP A 94 4.69 11.94 -10.99
N PHE A 95 4.29 11.22 -9.93
CA PHE A 95 2.90 10.97 -9.57
C PHE A 95 2.40 11.93 -8.49
N VAL A 96 3.25 12.78 -7.93
CA VAL A 96 2.81 13.86 -7.04
C VAL A 96 1.99 14.85 -7.86
N ALA A 97 0.72 15.02 -7.49
CA ALA A 97 -0.14 16.00 -8.10
C ALA A 97 0.48 17.39 -7.92
N ARG A 98 0.58 18.17 -9.01
CA ARG A 98 1.12 19.54 -8.97
C ARG A 98 0.32 20.47 -8.05
N ARG A 99 -0.87 20.05 -7.62
CA ARG A 99 -1.77 20.80 -6.75
C ARG A 99 -1.27 20.68 -5.31
N ARG A 100 -0.85 21.80 -4.73
CA ARG A 100 -0.66 21.93 -3.27
C ARG A 100 -2.02 22.12 -2.61
N LEU A 101 -2.15 21.75 -1.34
CA LEU A 101 -3.28 22.20 -0.53
C LEU A 101 -3.36 23.74 -0.60
N LYS A 102 -4.58 24.27 -0.67
CA LYS A 102 -4.77 25.72 -0.65
C LYS A 102 -4.27 26.27 0.69
N ALA A 103 -3.85 27.54 0.70
CA ALA A 103 -3.54 28.22 1.96
C ALA A 103 -4.76 28.14 2.90
N GLY A 104 -4.57 27.61 4.11
CA GLY A 104 -5.65 27.37 5.09
C GLY A 104 -6.35 26.00 5.00
N GLU A 105 -6.03 25.15 4.03
CA GLU A 105 -6.50 23.76 4.01
C GLU A 105 -5.65 22.90 4.96
N HIS A 106 -6.31 22.27 5.93
CA HIS A 106 -5.68 21.35 6.87
C HIS A 106 -5.73 19.91 6.35
N PHE A 107 -4.65 19.15 6.52
CA PHE A 107 -4.64 17.72 6.29
C PHE A 107 -4.62 16.96 7.63
N PRO A 108 -5.77 16.48 8.11
CA PRO A 108 -5.85 15.68 9.33
C PRO A 108 -5.56 14.19 9.09
N GLY A 109 -5.13 13.83 7.88
CA GLY A 109 -4.97 12.44 7.45
C GLY A 109 -3.61 11.83 7.84
N PRO A 110 -3.50 10.49 7.76
CA PRO A 110 -2.22 9.81 7.91
C PRO A 110 -1.29 10.14 6.73
N TYR A 111 0.00 9.99 6.95
CA TYR A 111 0.97 9.92 5.86
C TYR A 111 1.13 8.49 5.39
N GLU A 112 1.64 8.36 4.17
CA GLU A 112 1.94 7.09 3.57
C GLU A 112 3.40 7.06 3.14
N TYR A 113 4.05 5.92 3.28
CA TYR A 113 5.38 5.64 2.77
C TYR A 113 5.32 4.39 1.91
N VAL A 114 5.89 4.47 0.71
CA VAL A 114 5.99 3.34 -0.20
C VAL A 114 7.45 3.13 -0.60
N LYS A 115 7.84 1.87 -0.74
CA LYS A 115 9.14 1.45 -1.25
C LYS A 115 8.99 0.25 -2.15
N TYR A 116 9.62 0.27 -3.31
CA TYR A 116 9.73 -0.90 -4.16
C TYR A 116 11.18 -1.22 -4.50
N VAL A 117 11.43 -2.49 -4.79
CA VAL A 117 12.72 -2.97 -5.27
C VAL A 117 12.51 -3.72 -6.57
N MET A 118 13.25 -3.34 -7.60
CA MET A 118 13.23 -3.98 -8.91
C MET A 118 14.06 -5.26 -8.92
N PRO A 119 13.86 -6.16 -9.90
CA PRO A 119 14.66 -7.39 -10.03
C PRO A 119 16.17 -7.12 -10.16
N ASN A 120 16.56 -5.99 -10.77
CA ASN A 120 17.94 -5.54 -10.90
C ASN A 120 18.52 -4.91 -9.62
N GLY A 121 17.75 -4.82 -8.53
CA GLY A 121 18.15 -4.23 -7.25
C GLY A 121 17.95 -2.72 -7.13
N LYS A 122 17.54 -2.02 -8.21
CA LYS A 122 17.18 -0.60 -8.14
C LYS A 122 15.98 -0.41 -7.23
N THR A 123 15.99 0.66 -6.44
CA THR A 123 14.95 0.96 -5.46
C THR A 123 14.32 2.31 -5.72
N GLY A 124 13.01 2.41 -5.51
CA GLY A 124 12.31 3.70 -5.40
C GLY A 124 11.56 3.76 -4.08
N GLU A 125 11.55 4.94 -3.46
CA GLU A 125 10.83 5.21 -2.22
C GLU A 125 10.14 6.57 -2.29
N LEU A 126 8.99 6.71 -1.64
CA LEU A 126 8.28 7.99 -1.56
C LEU A 126 7.44 8.04 -0.28
N THR A 127 7.55 9.13 0.48
CA THR A 127 6.53 9.49 1.47
C THR A 127 5.58 10.51 0.86
N PHE A 128 4.28 10.37 1.09
CA PHE A 128 3.26 11.22 0.50
C PHE A 128 2.02 11.33 1.39
N ALA A 129 1.11 12.21 0.99
CA ALA A 129 -0.26 12.27 1.50
C ALA A 129 -1.20 12.00 0.32
N ALA A 130 -2.14 11.06 0.45
CA ALA A 130 -3.01 10.65 -0.66
C ALA A 130 -3.63 11.81 -1.47
N PRO A 131 -4.16 12.90 -0.86
CA PRO A 131 -4.72 14.01 -1.63
C PRO A 131 -3.72 14.76 -2.54
N LEU A 132 -2.42 14.56 -2.33
CA LEU A 132 -1.35 15.16 -3.12
C LEU A 132 -0.79 14.21 -4.17
N MET A 133 -1.39 13.04 -4.38
CA MET A 133 -1.00 12.10 -5.42
C MET A 133 -2.02 12.07 -6.55
N ALA A 134 -1.56 11.69 -7.74
CA ALA A 134 -2.43 11.46 -8.88
C ALA A 134 -3.43 10.32 -8.60
N ASP A 135 -4.64 10.43 -9.15
CA ASP A 135 -5.72 9.47 -8.87
C ASP A 135 -5.36 8.02 -9.24
N ASN A 136 -4.62 7.82 -10.33
CA ASN A 136 -4.18 6.48 -10.74
C ASN A 136 -3.18 5.86 -9.74
N PHE A 137 -2.32 6.68 -9.14
CA PHE A 137 -1.40 6.26 -8.09
C PHE A 137 -2.19 5.83 -6.84
N ASN A 138 -3.11 6.69 -6.39
CA ASN A 138 -3.96 6.38 -5.24
C ASN A 138 -4.77 5.10 -5.47
N ARG A 139 -5.40 4.95 -6.65
CA ARG A 139 -6.17 3.75 -7.01
C ARG A 139 -5.34 2.47 -7.00
N ALA A 140 -4.04 2.55 -7.28
CA ALA A 140 -3.15 1.39 -7.19
C ALA A 140 -2.95 0.92 -5.75
N LEU A 141 -3.03 1.84 -4.78
CA LEU A 141 -2.83 1.59 -3.35
C LEU A 141 -4.15 1.49 -2.54
N ASP A 142 -5.28 1.90 -3.12
CA ASP A 142 -6.61 2.00 -2.48
C ASP A 142 -7.24 0.65 -2.08
N LEU A 143 -6.52 -0.47 -2.27
CA LEU A 143 -7.01 -1.81 -1.95
C LEU A 143 -6.91 -2.19 -0.48
N PHE A 144 -6.11 -1.46 0.27
CA PHE A 144 -5.72 -1.88 1.60
C PHE A 144 -6.33 -0.98 2.69
N ILE A 145 -6.96 0.14 2.31
CA ILE A 145 -7.53 1.12 3.22
C ILE A 145 -8.92 0.64 3.67
N PHE A 146 -8.98 -0.12 4.77
CA PHE A 146 -10.25 -0.51 5.36
C PHE A 146 -10.99 0.72 5.92
N ALA A 147 -12.29 0.78 5.65
CA ALA A 147 -13.19 1.88 5.99
C ALA A 147 -13.22 2.13 7.51
N GLY A 148 -12.49 3.15 7.93
CA GLY A 148 -12.45 3.60 9.31
C GLY A 148 -11.13 4.28 9.64
N LYS A 149 -10.88 5.48 9.09
CA LYS A 149 -9.74 6.35 9.48
C LYS A 149 -9.81 6.84 10.94
N SER A 150 -10.65 6.23 11.78
CA SER A 150 -10.66 6.41 13.22
C SER A 150 -9.70 5.40 13.83
N PHE A 151 -8.40 5.65 13.69
CA PHE A 151 -7.40 4.97 14.49
C PHE A 151 -7.64 5.40 15.94
N ARG A 152 -8.13 4.48 16.79
CA ARG A 152 -8.18 4.70 18.24
C ARG A 152 -6.82 4.32 18.83
N ASP A 153 -6.54 4.83 20.03
CA ASP A 153 -5.45 4.32 20.86
C ASP A 153 -5.58 2.79 20.96
N GLY A 154 -4.53 2.08 20.53
CA GLY A 154 -4.53 0.63 20.36
C GLY A 154 -3.13 0.13 20.03
N ASP A 155 -3.03 -1.15 19.69
CA ASP A 155 -1.76 -1.79 19.35
C ASP A 155 -1.05 -1.08 18.19
N VAL A 156 0.28 -1.18 18.17
CA VAL A 156 1.12 -0.57 17.13
C VAL A 156 1.84 -1.68 16.37
N ILE A 157 1.92 -1.55 15.05
CA ILE A 157 2.78 -2.44 14.26
C ILE A 157 4.23 -2.01 14.49
N GLU A 158 4.96 -2.80 15.26
CA GLU A 158 6.37 -2.56 15.55
C GLU A 158 7.25 -2.96 14.36
N ASN A 159 7.86 -1.97 13.71
CA ASN A 159 8.89 -2.20 12.71
C ASN A 159 9.89 -1.04 12.70
N ALA A 160 10.95 -1.18 13.50
CA ALA A 160 11.93 -0.11 13.71
C ALA A 160 12.62 0.33 12.40
N GLU A 161 12.85 -0.60 11.48
CA GLU A 161 13.50 -0.28 10.20
C GLU A 161 12.56 0.50 9.26
N LEU A 162 11.28 0.12 9.16
CA LEU A 162 10.31 0.88 8.37
C LEU A 162 10.02 2.25 8.97
N ILE A 163 9.94 2.35 10.30
CA ILE A 163 9.83 3.62 11.02
C ILE A 163 11.01 4.52 10.64
N ARG A 164 12.24 4.02 10.76
CA ARG A 164 13.46 4.77 10.41
C ARG A 164 13.46 5.20 8.95
N GLN A 165 13.06 4.32 8.03
CA GLN A 165 12.98 4.65 6.60
C GLN A 165 11.92 5.73 6.32
N ALA A 166 10.73 5.62 6.89
CA ALA A 166 9.67 6.59 6.75
C ALA A 166 10.07 7.96 7.31
N GLU A 167 10.74 8.00 8.48
CA GLU A 167 11.28 9.24 9.06
C GLU A 167 12.32 9.90 8.15
N LEU A 168 13.25 9.13 7.61
CA LEU A 168 14.27 9.64 6.70
C LEU A 168 13.67 10.15 5.40
N SER A 169 12.72 9.43 4.82
CA SER A 169 11.99 9.84 3.62
C SER A 169 11.22 11.15 3.88
N GLN A 170 10.46 11.21 4.98
CA GLN A 170 9.69 12.40 5.37
C GLN A 170 10.57 13.66 5.53
N LYS A 171 11.77 13.53 6.09
CA LYS A 171 12.73 14.65 6.24
C LYS A 171 13.24 15.21 4.91
N LYS A 172 13.23 14.42 3.84
CA LYS A 172 13.67 14.85 2.50
C LYS A 172 12.59 15.65 1.77
N ILE A 173 11.34 15.59 2.22
CA ILE A 173 10.19 16.11 1.47
C ILE A 173 9.75 17.47 2.00
N THR A 174 9.60 18.43 1.10
CA THR A 174 9.21 19.81 1.42
C THR A 174 7.74 20.11 1.13
N TYR A 175 7.00 19.18 0.52
CA TYR A 175 5.62 19.39 0.06
C TYR A 175 4.56 18.74 0.96
N LEU A 176 4.96 17.97 1.97
CA LEU A 176 4.00 17.35 2.88
C LEU A 176 3.28 18.44 3.68
N PRO A 177 1.94 18.37 3.76
CA PRO A 177 1.17 19.34 4.51
C PRO A 177 1.44 19.13 6.00
N LYS A 178 1.62 20.21 6.77
CA LYS A 178 1.78 20.05 8.22
C LYS A 178 0.49 19.50 8.81
N ILE A 179 0.61 18.43 9.62
CA ILE A 179 -0.49 17.96 10.46
C ILE A 179 -0.60 18.97 11.61
N GLU A 180 -1.54 19.89 11.48
CA GLU A 180 -1.92 20.83 12.54
C GLU A 180 -3.28 20.39 13.10
N PRO A 181 -3.50 20.52 14.42
CA PRO A 181 -4.82 20.29 15.00
C PRO A 181 -5.84 21.20 14.29
N PRO A 182 -7.11 20.76 14.16
CA PRO A 182 -8.13 21.60 13.54
C PRO A 182 -8.20 22.96 14.26
N PRO A 183 -8.46 24.06 13.53
CA PRO A 183 -8.57 25.39 14.13
C PRO A 183 -9.65 25.36 15.22
N THR A 184 -9.42 26.08 16.32
CA THR A 184 -10.42 26.15 17.37
C THR A 184 -11.62 26.98 16.88
N VAL A 185 -12.82 26.73 17.41
CA VAL A 185 -14.05 27.46 17.02
C VAL A 185 -13.89 28.99 17.13
N LYS A 186 -12.98 29.47 18.00
CA LYS A 186 -12.64 30.90 18.14
C LYS A 186 -11.91 31.50 16.93
N ASP A 187 -11.26 30.67 16.12
CA ASP A 187 -10.49 31.07 14.95
C ASP A 187 -11.35 31.14 13.67
N LEU A 188 -12.52 30.50 13.69
CA LEU A 188 -13.54 30.59 12.64
C LEU A 188 -14.37 31.86 12.84
N ARG A 189 -13.78 33.03 12.57
CA ARG A 189 -14.54 34.28 12.47
C ARG A 189 -15.33 34.27 11.15
N PHE A 190 -16.64 34.07 11.25
CA PHE A 190 -17.60 34.40 10.19
C PHE A 190 -17.90 35.91 10.20
#